data_AF-A0A925US33-F1
#
_entry.id   AF-A0A925US33-F1
#
_cell.length_a   1.000
_cell.length_b   1.000
_cell.length_c   1.000
_cell.angle_alpha   90.00
_cell.angle_beta   90.00
_cell.angle_gamma   90.00
#
_symmetry.space_group_name_H-M   'P 1'
#
loop_
_entity.id
_entity.type
_entity.pdbx_description
1 polymer ?
#
loop_
_entity_poly.entity_id
_entity_poly.type
_entity_poly.pdbx_seq_one_letter_code
_entity_poly.pdbx_strand_id
1 'polypeptide(L)'
;MYLIILSVTGKATDSTKSPFSDKLMMNITSLITSSAIGYNALGTSFSMRSDLHTKLAMISKNIFDYSKEGGKIMITHKWMEEPPQNTI
;
A
#
# COMPACT_ATOMS: atom_id res chain seq x y z
N MET A 1 -21.29 3.37 -4.83
CA MET A 1 -20.71 2.17 -5.46
C MET A 1 -20.72 1.08 -4.39
N TYR A 2 -21.65 0.13 -4.48
CA TYR A 2 -21.85 -0.90 -3.45
C TYR A 2 -20.76 -1.98 -3.58
N LEU A 3 -19.93 -2.14 -2.55
CA LEU A 3 -18.97 -3.24 -2.44
C LEU A 3 -19.74 -4.48 -1.95
N ILE A 4 -20.01 -5.43 -2.83
CA ILE A 4 -20.58 -6.73 -2.45
C ILE A 4 -19.45 -7.59 -1.88
N ILE A 5 -19.51 -7.93 -0.60
CA ILE A 5 -18.56 -8.85 0.03
C ILE A 5 -19.02 -10.29 -0.26
N LEU A 6 -18.15 -11.06 -0.92
CA LEU A 6 -18.38 -12.46 -1.22
C LEU A 6 -18.18 -13.31 0.04
N SER A 7 -19.20 -14.07 0.44
CA SER A 7 -19.03 -15.10 1.48
C SER A 7 -18.25 -16.29 0.93
N VAL A 8 -17.68 -17.10 1.83
CA VAL A 8 -16.99 -18.37 1.52
C VAL A 8 -17.82 -19.32 0.61
N THR A 9 -19.14 -19.14 0.55
CA THR A 9 -20.04 -19.94 -0.31
C THR A 9 -20.40 -19.25 -1.65
N GLY A 10 -19.71 -18.17 -2.02
CA GLY A 10 -19.96 -17.42 -3.26
C GLY A 10 -21.26 -16.61 -3.26
N LYS A 11 -21.97 -16.55 -2.12
CA LYS A 11 -23.19 -15.76 -1.97
C LYS A 11 -22.83 -14.32 -1.61
N ALA A 12 -23.46 -13.38 -2.31
CA ALA A 12 -23.42 -11.95 -2.00
C ALA A 12 -23.94 -11.75 -0.57
N THR A 13 -23.12 -11.12 0.27
CA THR A 13 -23.52 -10.74 1.64
C THR A 13 -23.85 -9.25 1.63
N ASP A 14 -25.01 -8.87 2.18
CA ASP A 14 -25.43 -7.46 2.30
C ASP A 14 -24.67 -6.68 3.38
N SER A 15 -23.70 -7.32 4.04
CA SER A 15 -22.86 -6.68 5.05
C SER A 15 -22.00 -5.61 4.40
N THR A 16 -22.12 -4.38 4.91
CA THR A 16 -21.27 -3.24 4.54
C THR A 16 -20.02 -3.13 5.39
N LYS A 17 -19.88 -3.97 6.42
CA LYS A 17 -18.68 -4.01 7.26
C LYS A 17 -17.59 -4.82 6.59
N SER A 18 -16.40 -4.22 6.45
CA SER A 18 -15.20 -4.90 5.99
C SER A 18 -14.96 -6.18 6.81
N PRO A 19 -14.66 -7.32 6.16
CA PRO A 19 -14.38 -8.57 6.86
C PRO A 19 -12.99 -8.55 7.52
N PHE A 20 -12.12 -7.63 7.15
CA PHE A 20 -10.77 -7.48 7.69
C PHE A 20 -10.63 -6.19 8.51
N SER A 21 -9.72 -6.21 9.48
CA SER A 21 -9.43 -5.04 10.31
C SER A 21 -8.70 -3.96 9.52
N ASP A 22 -9.02 -2.70 9.82
CA ASP A 22 -8.39 -1.53 9.16
C ASP A 22 -6.87 -1.51 9.39
N LYS A 23 -6.40 -1.99 10.55
CA LYS A 23 -4.97 -2.17 10.84
C LYS A 23 -4.31 -3.15 9.87
N LEU A 24 -4.92 -4.31 9.63
CA LEU A 24 -4.40 -5.32 8.69
C LEU A 24 -4.39 -4.78 7.26
N MET A 25 -5.47 -4.09 6.85
CA MET A 25 -5.57 -3.49 5.53
C MET A 25 -4.52 -2.41 5.30
N MET A 26 -4.25 -1.58 6.31
CA MET A 26 -3.21 -0.55 6.23
C MET A 26 -1.80 -1.14 6.17
N ASN A 27 -1.51 -2.20 6.94
CA ASN A 27 -0.23 -2.90 6.88
C ASN A 27 0.02 -3.53 5.50
N ILE A 28 -0.97 -4.21 4.92
CA ILE A 28 -0.86 -4.79 3.58
C ILE A 28 -0.68 -3.68 2.53
N THR A 29 -1.42 -2.59 2.64
CA THR A 29 -1.30 -1.44 1.73
C THR A 29 0.11 -0.84 1.77
N SER A 30 0.69 -0.70 2.96
CA SER A 30 2.04 -0.16 3.14
C SER A 30 3.12 -1.08 2.56
N LEU A 31 2.95 -2.40 2.70
CA LEU A 31 3.82 -3.41 2.10
C LEU A 31 3.77 -3.37 0.56
N ILE A 32 2.56 -3.31 -0.01
CA ILE A 32 2.35 -3.23 -1.45
C ILE A 32 2.95 -1.93 -2.00
N THR A 33 2.74 -0.81 -1.32
CA THR A 33 3.26 0.50 -1.73
C THR A 33 4.79 0.50 -1.77
N SER A 34 5.44 -0.08 -0.75
CA SER A 34 6.91 -0.23 -0.72
C SER A 34 7.43 -1.11 -1.86
N SER A 35 6.73 -2.21 -2.15
CA SER A 35 7.06 -3.11 -3.27
C SER A 35 6.84 -2.42 -4.62
N ALA A 36 5.80 -1.62 -4.76
CA ALA A 36 5.47 -0.88 -5.98
C ALA A 36 6.55 0.15 -6.34
N ILE A 37 7.16 0.81 -5.35
CA ILE A 37 8.33 1.68 -5.57
C ILE A 37 9.50 0.85 -6.12
N GLY A 38 9.78 -0.31 -5.52
CA GLY A 38 10.81 -1.22 -6.00
C GLY A 38 10.59 -1.68 -7.45
N TYR A 39 9.38 -2.08 -7.81
CA TYR A 39 9.04 -2.44 -9.19
C TYR A 39 9.12 -1.27 -10.16
N ASN A 40 8.74 -0.06 -9.75
CA ASN A 40 8.93 1.14 -10.57
C ASN A 40 10.41 1.43 -10.82
N ALA A 41 11.26 1.29 -9.79
CA ALA A 41 12.71 1.47 -9.94
C ALA A 41 13.30 0.44 -10.92
N LEU A 42 12.94 -0.84 -10.78
CA LEU A 42 13.35 -1.89 -11.70
C LEU A 42 12.87 -1.61 -13.14
N GLY A 43 11.59 -1.29 -13.31
CA GLY A 43 11.03 -0.96 -14.63
C GLY A 43 11.67 0.26 -15.28
N THR A 44 12.08 1.25 -14.48
CA THR A 44 12.83 2.41 -14.98
C THR A 44 14.22 2.01 -15.46
N SER A 45 14.95 1.20 -14.69
CA SER A 45 16.31 0.75 -15.02
C SER A 45 16.36 -0.13 -16.28
N PHE A 46 15.34 -0.98 -16.49
CA PHE A 46 15.26 -1.83 -17.68
C PHE A 46 14.59 -1.15 -18.89
N SER A 47 13.99 0.03 -18.72
CA SER A 47 13.40 0.76 -19.83
C SER A 47 14.49 1.44 -20.65
N MET A 48 14.74 0.95 -21.86
CA MET A 48 15.61 1.62 -22.84
C MET A 48 14.96 2.88 -23.46
N ARG A 49 13.67 3.10 -23.21
CA ARG A 49 12.93 4.29 -23.63
C ARG A 49 13.12 5.43 -22.62
N SER A 50 13.89 6.45 -23.01
CA SER A 50 14.22 7.61 -22.17
C SER A 50 13.03 8.51 -21.84
N ASP A 51 12.02 8.56 -22.71
CA ASP A 51 10.79 9.34 -22.49
C ASP A 51 9.93 8.76 -21.33
N LEU A 52 10.10 7.47 -21.05
CA LEU A 52 9.38 6.78 -19.99
C LEU A 52 9.98 7.05 -18.60
N HIS A 53 11.28 7.34 -18.52
CA HIS A 53 11.97 7.57 -17.24
C HIS A 53 11.36 8.71 -16.45
N THR A 54 11.08 9.85 -17.10
CA THR A 54 10.46 11.01 -16.45
C THR A 54 9.04 10.69 -15.96
N LYS A 55 8.27 9.90 -16.72
CA LYS A 55 6.92 9.48 -16.31
C LYS A 55 6.96 8.52 -15.12
N LEU A 56 7.86 7.54 -15.15
CA LEU A 56 8.04 6.60 -14.04
C LEU A 56 8.56 7.29 -12.77
N ALA A 57 9.42 8.29 -12.89
CA ALA A 57 9.84 9.12 -11.77
C ALA A 57 8.65 9.87 -11.13
N MET A 58 7.76 10.42 -11.95
CA MET A 58 6.55 11.09 -11.48
C MET A 58 5.57 10.11 -10.79
N ILE A 59 5.44 8.89 -11.33
CA ILE A 59 4.65 7.82 -10.69
C ILE A 59 5.25 7.43 -9.34
N SER A 60 6.57 7.22 -9.28
CA SER A 60 7.28 6.91 -8.04
C SER A 60 7.07 7.97 -6.96
N LYS A 61 7.10 9.26 -7.34
CA LYS A 61 6.78 10.39 -6.46
C LYS A 61 5.35 10.30 -5.89
N ASN A 62 4.37 9.99 -6.73
CA ASN A 62 2.98 9.84 -6.28
C ASN A 62 2.81 8.64 -5.33
N ILE A 63 3.49 7.53 -5.59
CA ILE A 63 3.49 6.36 -4.71
C ILE A 63 4.13 6.70 -3.36
N PHE A 64 5.20 7.49 -3.36
CA PHE A 64 5.85 7.95 -2.13
C PHE A 64 4.94 8.86 -1.30
N ASP A 65 4.30 9.85 -1.94
CA ASP A 65 3.33 10.73 -1.28
C ASP A 65 2.17 9.92 -0.69
N TYR A 66 1.65 8.93 -1.42
CA TYR A 66 0.62 8.02 -0.93
C TYR A 66 1.08 7.21 0.29
N SER A 67 2.29 6.64 0.25
CA SER A 67 2.91 5.93 1.38
C SER A 67 3.03 6.81 2.62
N LYS A 68 3.43 8.08 2.42
CA LYS A 68 3.56 9.06 3.50
C LYS A 68 2.23 9.35 4.18
N GLU A 69 1.16 9.53 3.41
CA GLU A 69 -0.17 9.72 4.00
C GLU A 69 -0.66 8.47 4.74
N GLY A 70 -0.41 7.27 4.19
CA GLY A 70 -0.67 6.00 4.89
C GLY A 70 0.10 5.89 6.20
N GLY A 71 1.38 6.28 6.21
CA GLY A 71 2.23 6.36 7.39
C GLY A 71 1.67 7.30 8.47
N LYS A 72 1.16 8.48 8.10
CA LYS A 72 0.52 9.39 9.06
C LYS A 72 -0.72 8.77 9.71
N ILE A 73 -1.52 8.02 8.96
CA ILE A 73 -2.69 7.30 9.49
C ILE A 73 -2.24 6.25 10.50
N MET A 74 -1.21 5.45 10.16
CA MET A 74 -0.66 4.43 11.07
C MET A 74 -0.08 5.03 12.35
N ILE A 75 0.60 6.18 12.28
CA ILE A 75 1.11 6.90 13.45
C ILE A 75 -0.04 7.39 14.33
N THR A 76 -1.06 8.02 13.72
CA THR A 76 -2.23 8.56 14.44
C THR A 76 -2.98 7.47 15.21
N HIS A 77 -3.11 6.28 14.61
CA HIS A 77 -3.79 5.15 15.23
C HIS A 77 -2.87 4.25 16.08
N LYS A 78 -1.59 4.62 16.25
CA LYS A 78 -0.57 3.81 16.95
C LYS A 78 -0.50 2.36 16.43
N TRP A 79 -0.59 2.21 15.11
CA TRP A 79 -0.52 0.91 14.43
C TRP A 79 0.89 0.50 14.00
N MET A 80 1.84 1.44 14.05
CA MET A 80 3.25 1.18 13.80
C MET A 80 3.80 0.23 14.87
N GLU A 81 4.51 -0.80 14.44
CA GLU A 81 5.26 -1.68 15.34
C GLU A 81 6.52 -0.95 15.81
N GLU A 82 6.89 -1.15 17.07
CA GLU A 82 8.14 -0.61 17.60
C GLU A 82 9.31 -1.41 17.00
N PRO A 83 10.26 -0.77 16.32
CA PRO A 83 11.44 -1.47 15.84
C PRO A 83 12.22 -2.04 17.05
N PRO A 84 12.83 -3.23 16.93
CA PRO A 84 13.61 -3.79 18.02
C PRO A 84 14.69 -2.81 18.45
N GLN A 85 14.57 -2.29 19.67
CA GLN A 85 15.61 -1.47 20.27
C GLN A 85 16.71 -2.42 20.75
N ASN A 86 17.94 -2.22 20.27
CA ASN A 86 19.10 -2.90 20.86
C ASN A 86 19.35 -2.30 22.24
N THR A 87 18.78 -2.91 23.27
CA THR A 87 19.20 -2.68 24.65
C THR A 87 20.52 -3.41 24.84
N ILE A 88 21.61 -2.63 24.99
CA ILE A 88 22.87 -3.11 25.57
C ILE A 88 22.70 -3.16 27.08
#